data_AF-A0A7V0I8S4-F1
#
_entry.id   AF-A0A7V0I8S4-F1
#
_cell.length_a   1.000
_cell.length_b   1.000
_cell.length_c   1.000
_cell.angle_alpha   90.00
_cell.angle_beta   90.00
_cell.angle_gamma   90.00
#
_symmetry.space_group_name_H-M   'P 1'
#
loop_
_entity.id
_entity.type
_entity.pdbx_description
1 polymer ?
#
loop_
_entity_poly.entity_id
_entity_poly.type
_entity_poly.pdbx_seq_one_letter_code
_entity_poly.pdbx_strand_id
1 'polypeptide(L)'
;MMRVTPGTHHPSLITHHEWNSSRGVHDGLRLAEALVGYERALVVDAAPWLPVGEVARYRLEDLPATAGYPHGLGFRAALEMLARVGEEGVPEVEVLAIGVPGDPPFGEGLSPAVEKALPRALAEVKQWLNE
;
A
#
# COMPACT_ATOMS: atom_id res chain seq x y z
N MET A 1 21.69 -38.88 2.53
CA MET A 1 22.75 -37.98 2.02
C MET A 1 22.09 -37.02 1.04
N MET A 2 22.24 -35.72 1.29
CA MET A 2 21.30 -34.63 0.98
C MET A 2 21.29 -34.23 -0.50
N ARG A 3 20.09 -34.04 -1.07
CA ARG A 3 19.88 -33.46 -2.42
C ARG A 3 19.98 -31.94 -2.34
N VAL A 4 20.74 -31.35 -3.25
CA VAL A 4 20.82 -29.90 -3.47
C VAL A 4 19.77 -29.52 -4.51
N THR A 5 18.89 -28.56 -4.20
CA THR A 5 18.05 -27.86 -5.19
C THR A 5 18.61 -26.46 -5.43
N PRO A 6 18.67 -25.98 -6.69
CA PRO A 6 19.18 -24.64 -6.99
C PRO A 6 18.05 -23.63 -6.78
N GLY A 7 18.14 -22.84 -5.72
CA GLY A 7 17.28 -21.68 -5.50
C GLY A 7 17.71 -20.53 -6.41
N THR A 8 16.78 -20.03 -7.21
CA THR A 8 16.90 -18.76 -7.94
C THR A 8 17.07 -17.61 -6.95
N HIS A 9 18.20 -16.91 -7.05
CA HIS A 9 18.47 -15.71 -6.25
C HIS A 9 17.54 -14.57 -6.67
N HIS A 10 16.52 -14.29 -5.85
CA HIS A 10 15.83 -13.01 -5.84
C HIS A 10 16.60 -12.06 -4.90
N PRO A 11 17.10 -10.90 -5.36
CA PRO A 11 17.84 -9.98 -4.52
C PRO A 11 16.86 -9.05 -3.79
N SER A 12 16.17 -9.57 -2.78
CA SER A 12 15.60 -8.71 -1.73
C SER A 12 16.46 -8.89 -0.49
N LEU A 13 17.41 -7.98 -0.35
CA LEU A 13 18.20 -7.80 0.86
C LEU A 13 17.21 -7.62 2.03
N ILE A 14 17.15 -8.61 2.92
CA ILE A 14 16.58 -8.44 4.25
C ILE A 14 17.49 -7.46 4.97
N THR A 15 17.17 -6.17 4.86
CA THR A 15 17.72 -5.15 5.74
C THR A 15 16.94 -5.22 7.04
N HIS A 16 17.64 -5.50 8.15
CA HIS A 16 17.14 -5.25 9.49
C HIS A 16 16.87 -3.75 9.67
N HIS A 17 15.71 -3.31 9.21
CA HIS A 17 15.08 -2.04 9.53
C HIS A 17 13.66 -2.38 9.94
N GLU A 18 13.23 -1.89 11.11
CA GLU A 18 11.89 -2.13 11.66
C GLU A 18 10.76 -1.64 10.72
N TRP A 19 11.09 -0.88 9.66
CA TRP A 19 10.16 -0.28 8.72
C TRP A 19 10.85 -0.12 7.34
N ASN A 20 10.12 -0.42 6.27
CA ASN A 20 10.55 -0.24 4.88
C ASN A 20 9.54 0.65 4.15
N SER A 21 10.02 1.58 3.31
CA SER A 21 9.18 2.42 2.46
C SER A 21 9.57 2.25 1.00
N SER A 22 8.60 1.93 0.14
CA SER A 22 8.80 1.80 -1.30
C SER A 22 7.72 2.53 -2.08
N ARG A 23 8.08 3.07 -3.26
CA ARG A 23 7.08 3.54 -4.22
C ARG A 23 6.37 2.34 -4.85
N GLY A 24 5.05 2.29 -4.74
CA GLY A 24 4.23 1.18 -5.25
C GLY A 24 4.26 1.05 -6.78
N VAL A 25 4.08 -0.18 -7.25
CA VAL A 25 3.84 -0.52 -8.66
C VAL A 25 2.34 -0.31 -8.95
N HIS A 26 1.99 0.09 -10.17
CA HIS A 26 0.61 0.48 -10.53
C HIS A 26 -0.37 -0.70 -10.70
N ASP A 27 0.05 -1.93 -10.39
CA ASP A 27 -0.78 -3.13 -10.49
C ASP A 27 -0.92 -3.83 -9.14
N GLY A 28 -2.14 -4.29 -8.85
CA GLY A 28 -2.47 -4.86 -7.55
C GLY A 28 -1.76 -6.18 -7.24
N LEU A 29 -1.40 -6.98 -8.24
CA LEU A 29 -0.76 -8.27 -8.00
C LEU A 29 0.70 -8.09 -7.58
N ARG A 30 1.49 -7.30 -8.30
CA ARG A 30 2.88 -7.04 -7.92
C ARG A 30 3.00 -6.33 -6.58
N LEU A 31 2.07 -5.41 -6.29
CA LEU A 31 2.02 -4.79 -4.97
C LEU A 31 1.75 -5.85 -3.88
N ALA A 32 0.80 -6.77 -4.10
CA ALA A 32 0.51 -7.83 -3.15
C ALA A 32 1.71 -8.77 -2.94
N GLU A 33 2.35 -9.21 -4.03
CA GLU A 33 3.57 -10.04 -3.98
C GLU A 33 4.72 -9.34 -3.24
N ALA A 34 4.91 -8.03 -3.45
CA ALA A 34 5.96 -7.27 -2.79
C ALA A 34 5.74 -7.08 -1.28
N LEU A 35 4.51 -7.24 -0.81
CA LEU A 35 4.13 -7.10 0.59
C LEU A 35 4.11 -8.45 1.33
N VAL A 36 4.26 -9.58 0.65
CA VAL A 36 4.39 -10.89 1.30
C VAL A 36 5.64 -10.92 2.18
N GLY A 37 5.49 -11.46 3.40
CA GLY A 37 6.54 -11.55 4.41
C GLY A 37 6.58 -10.38 5.40
N TYR A 38 5.78 -9.33 5.19
CA TYR A 38 5.51 -8.33 6.21
C TYR A 38 4.35 -8.78 7.11
N GLU A 39 4.37 -8.36 8.38
CA GLU A 39 3.26 -8.62 9.30
C GLU A 39 2.09 -7.66 9.03
N ARG A 40 2.39 -6.37 8.86
CA ARG A 40 1.44 -5.31 8.60
C ARG A 40 1.98 -4.35 7.53
N ALA A 41 1.10 -3.78 6.72
CA ALA A 41 1.44 -2.80 5.70
C ALA A 41 0.48 -1.61 5.69
N LEU A 42 1.03 -0.40 5.60
CA LEU A 42 0.27 0.83 5.37
C LEU A 42 0.50 1.31 3.94
N VAL A 43 -0.54 1.27 3.12
CA VAL A 43 -0.53 1.83 1.77
C VAL A 43 -0.97 3.29 1.84
N VAL A 44 -0.22 4.20 1.24
CA VAL A 44 -0.61 5.62 1.12
C VAL A 44 -0.96 5.90 -0.33
N ASP A 45 -2.20 6.28 -0.62
CA ASP A 45 -2.65 6.54 -1.99
C ASP A 45 -3.67 7.68 -2.07
N ALA A 46 -3.82 8.21 -3.28
CA ALA A 46 -4.79 9.22 -3.61
C ALA A 46 -6.22 8.66 -3.60
N ALA A 47 -7.17 9.44 -3.08
CA ALA A 47 -8.57 9.05 -2.95
C ALA A 47 -9.51 10.11 -3.56
N PRO A 48 -9.84 10.03 -4.85
CA PRO A 48 -10.74 10.98 -5.52
C PRO A 48 -12.18 10.99 -4.98
N TRP A 49 -12.56 10.03 -4.12
CA TRP A 49 -13.86 9.98 -3.44
C TRP A 49 -13.89 10.72 -2.10
N LEU A 50 -12.75 11.22 -1.61
CA LEU A 50 -12.68 12.05 -0.40
C LEU A 50 -12.61 13.54 -0.76
N PRO A 51 -13.07 14.44 0.12
CA PRO A 51 -12.81 15.87 0.02
C PRO A 51 -11.31 16.17 -0.15
N VAL A 52 -10.98 17.13 -1.02
CA VAL A 52 -9.58 17.46 -1.34
C VAL A 52 -8.82 17.88 -0.08
N GLY A 53 -7.69 17.22 0.20
CA GLY A 53 -6.85 17.44 1.38
C GLY A 53 -7.33 16.73 2.65
N GLU A 54 -8.44 16.00 2.60
CA GLU A 54 -8.83 15.10 3.68
C GLU A 54 -7.84 13.93 3.78
N VAL A 55 -7.55 13.52 5.01
CA VAL A 55 -6.71 12.35 5.31
C VAL A 55 -7.57 11.41 6.14
N ALA A 56 -7.68 10.16 5.71
CA ALA A 56 -8.45 9.13 6.41
C ALA A 56 -7.75 7.78 6.32
N ARG A 57 -7.78 7.00 7.40
CA ARG A 57 -7.21 5.66 7.48
C ARG A 57 -8.32 4.61 7.52
N TYR A 58 -8.13 3.53 6.77
CA TYR A 58 -9.08 2.42 6.68
C TYR A 58 -8.34 1.10 6.74
N ARG A 59 -8.99 0.06 7.25
CA ARG A 59 -8.57 -1.31 6.91
C ARG A 59 -8.99 -1.59 5.47
N LEU A 60 -8.13 -2.27 4.71
CA LEU A 60 -8.43 -2.58 3.31
C LEU A 60 -9.71 -3.42 3.17
N GLU A 61 -9.98 -4.28 4.15
CA GLU A 61 -11.17 -5.15 4.19
C GLU A 61 -12.49 -4.39 4.37
N ASP A 62 -12.46 -3.24 5.05
CA ASP A 62 -13.64 -2.40 5.33
C ASP A 62 -14.04 -1.54 4.13
N LEU A 63 -13.12 -1.37 3.18
CA LEU A 63 -13.38 -0.61 1.97
C LEU A 63 -14.16 -1.45 0.96
N PRO A 64 -15.11 -0.83 0.22
CA PRO A 64 -15.75 -1.51 -0.91
C PRO A 64 -14.70 -2.10 -1.86
N ALA A 65 -14.94 -3.29 -2.40
CA ALA A 65 -14.08 -3.85 -3.45
C ALA A 65 -13.98 -2.93 -4.69
N THR A 66 -14.93 -2.01 -4.82
CA THR A 66 -15.02 -0.97 -5.84
C THR A 66 -14.43 0.37 -5.42
N ALA A 67 -13.90 0.52 -4.19
CA ALA A 67 -13.17 1.70 -3.76
C ALA A 67 -11.93 1.81 -4.65
N GLY A 68 -12.07 2.65 -5.68
CA GLY A 68 -11.18 2.67 -6.81
C GLY A 68 -9.89 3.39 -6.48
N TYR A 69 -8.99 2.76 -5.73
CA TYR A 69 -7.61 3.20 -5.65
C TYR A 69 -7.07 3.38 -7.06
N PRO A 70 -6.71 4.60 -7.48
CA PRO A 70 -6.30 4.86 -8.86
C PRO A 70 -5.16 3.93 -9.30
N HIS A 71 -4.30 3.53 -8.35
CA HIS A 71 -3.13 2.70 -8.60
C HIS A 71 -3.21 1.29 -7.98
N GLY A 72 -4.29 0.97 -7.25
CA GLY A 72 -4.47 -0.29 -6.51
C GLY A 72 -5.50 -1.23 -7.11
N LEU A 73 -5.85 -1.09 -8.39
CA LEU A 73 -6.86 -1.92 -9.03
C LEU A 73 -6.51 -3.42 -8.88
N GLY A 74 -7.45 -4.18 -8.32
CA GLY A 74 -7.28 -5.61 -8.07
C GLY A 74 -6.39 -5.96 -6.88
N PHE A 75 -5.86 -4.99 -6.12
CA PHE A 75 -4.95 -5.24 -5.00
C PHE A 75 -5.57 -6.10 -3.90
N ARG A 76 -6.79 -5.77 -3.46
CA ARG A 76 -7.55 -6.60 -2.50
C ARG A 76 -7.75 -8.03 -3.03
N ALA A 77 -8.16 -8.16 -4.29
CA ALA A 77 -8.36 -9.46 -4.92
C ALA A 77 -7.05 -10.27 -5.03
N ALA A 78 -5.91 -9.60 -5.26
CA ALA A 78 -4.60 -10.23 -5.30
C ALA A 78 -4.18 -10.75 -3.91
N LEU A 79 -4.35 -9.96 -2.85
CA LEU A 79 -4.10 -10.41 -1.47
C LEU A 79 -4.99 -11.61 -1.11
N GLU A 80 -6.28 -11.55 -1.44
CA GLU A 80 -7.22 -12.66 -1.23
C GLU A 80 -6.80 -13.92 -2.03
N MET A 81 -6.29 -13.75 -3.25
CA MET A 81 -5.77 -14.85 -4.06
C MET A 81 -4.53 -15.48 -3.42
N LEU A 82 -3.54 -14.67 -3.00
CA LEU A 82 -2.31 -15.15 -2.36
C LEU A 82 -2.63 -15.93 -1.08
N ALA A 83 -3.52 -15.38 -0.24
CA ALA A 83 -3.96 -16.07 0.98
C ALA A 83 -4.65 -17.42 0.68
N ARG A 84 -5.42 -17.52 -0.41
CA ARG A 84 -6.12 -18.76 -0.81
C ARG A 84 -5.20 -19.83 -1.36
N VAL A 85 -4.11 -19.45 -2.04
CA VAL A 85 -3.13 -20.43 -2.57
C VAL A 85 -2.14 -20.91 -1.51
N GLY A 86 -2.30 -20.46 -0.26
CA GLY A 86 -1.50 -20.90 0.87
C GLY A 86 -0.17 -20.17 1.02
N GLU A 87 -0.03 -18.98 0.43
CA GLU A 87 1.11 -18.12 0.73
C GLU A 87 1.02 -17.69 2.20
N GLU A 88 2.03 -18.10 2.97
CA GLU A 88 2.19 -17.64 4.35
C GLU A 88 2.73 -16.20 4.36
N GLY A 89 2.32 -15.39 5.33
CA GLY A 89 2.83 -14.02 5.48
C GLY A 89 2.19 -13.00 4.55
N VAL A 90 0.94 -13.21 4.13
CA VAL A 90 0.12 -12.12 3.59
C VAL A 90 -0.19 -11.13 4.73
N PRO A 91 0.19 -9.85 4.62
CA PRO A 91 0.09 -8.90 5.72
C PRO A 91 -1.35 -8.45 5.98
N GLU A 92 -1.61 -7.98 7.20
CA GLU A 92 -2.74 -7.09 7.45
C GLU A 92 -2.49 -5.74 6.76
N VAL A 93 -3.47 -5.26 5.99
CA VAL A 93 -3.30 -4.05 5.19
C VAL A 93 -4.26 -2.96 5.63
N GLU A 94 -3.67 -1.81 5.94
CA GLU A 94 -4.37 -0.54 6.10
C GLU A 94 -4.02 0.41 4.96
N VAL A 95 -4.93 1.35 4.72
CA VAL A 95 -4.76 2.38 3.71
C VAL A 95 -4.94 3.75 4.32
N LEU A 96 -3.93 4.60 4.16
CA LEU A 96 -4.00 6.03 4.41
C LEU A 96 -4.39 6.73 3.09
N ALA A 97 -5.66 7.07 2.97
CA ALA A 97 -6.22 7.76 1.83
C ALA A 97 -6.04 9.28 1.98
N ILE A 98 -5.55 9.94 0.92
CA ILE A 98 -5.47 11.40 0.83
C ILE A 98 -6.38 11.89 -0.28
N GLY A 99 -7.35 12.73 0.07
CA GLY A 99 -8.33 13.26 -0.86
C GLY A 99 -7.70 14.14 -1.95
N VAL A 100 -8.00 13.83 -3.20
CA VAL A 100 -7.53 14.54 -4.39
C VAL A 100 -8.70 14.93 -5.29
N PRO A 101 -8.54 15.90 -6.22
CA PRO A 101 -9.54 16.15 -7.25
C PRO A 101 -9.79 14.90 -8.09
N GLY A 102 -11.04 14.63 -8.47
CA GLY A 102 -11.39 13.49 -9.34
C GLY A 102 -10.88 13.60 -10.78
N ASP A 103 -10.63 14.83 -11.24
CA ASP A 103 -10.05 15.15 -12.55
C ASP A 103 -8.92 16.17 -12.37
N PRO A 104 -7.75 15.75 -11.86
CA PRO A 104 -6.63 16.65 -11.68
C PRO A 104 -6.00 17.00 -13.04
N PRO A 105 -5.54 18.25 -13.26
CA PRO A 105 -4.86 18.60 -14.49
C PRO A 105 -3.57 17.78 -14.64
N PHE A 106 -3.23 17.40 -15.87
CA PHE A 106 -1.95 16.77 -16.16
C PHE A 106 -0.79 17.71 -15.81
N GLY A 107 0.10 17.24 -14.94
CA GLY A 107 1.25 18.01 -14.49
C GLY A 107 1.96 17.33 -13.32
N GLU A 108 3.03 17.97 -12.85
CA GLU A 108 3.77 17.56 -11.66
C GLU A 108 3.45 18.46 -10.48
N GLY A 109 3.67 17.95 -9.27
CA GLY A 109 3.44 18.67 -8.02
C GLY A 109 2.08 18.38 -7.38
N LEU A 110 1.87 18.99 -6.22
CA LEU A 110 0.65 18.84 -5.44
C LEU A 110 -0.20 20.10 -5.55
N SER A 111 -1.53 19.94 -5.45
CA SER A 111 -2.38 21.11 -5.26
C SER A 111 -2.10 21.73 -3.88
N PRO A 112 -2.31 23.06 -3.70
CA PRO A 112 -2.09 23.70 -2.40
C PRO A 112 -2.89 23.08 -1.25
N ALA A 113 -4.05 22.48 -1.53
CA ALA A 113 -4.86 21.80 -0.53
C ALA A 113 -4.26 20.45 -0.11
N VAL A 114 -3.75 19.67 -1.08
CA VAL A 114 -3.09 18.39 -0.80
C VAL A 114 -1.74 18.62 -0.11
N GLU A 115 -0.98 19.64 -0.52
CA GLU A 115 0.29 19.99 0.13
C GLU A 115 0.10 20.36 1.61
N LYS A 116 -0.95 21.11 1.94
CA LYS A 116 -1.33 21.44 3.33
C LYS A 116 -1.74 20.22 4.16
N ALA A 117 -2.15 19.13 3.52
CA ALA A 117 -2.52 17.89 4.19
C ALA A 117 -1.29 17.04 4.58
N LEU A 118 -0.12 17.27 3.98
CA LEU A 118 1.08 16.45 4.21
C LEU A 118 1.50 16.36 5.69
N PRO A 119 1.51 17.45 6.49
CA PRO A 119 1.87 17.34 7.90
C PRO A 119 0.95 16.41 8.68
N ARG A 120 -0.36 16.40 8.35
CA ARG A 120 -1.34 15.50 8.95
C ARG A 120 -1.11 14.06 8.50
N ALA A 121 -0.96 13.83 7.19
CA ALA A 121 -0.67 12.49 6.67
C ALA A 121 0.61 11.89 7.28
N LEU A 122 1.66 12.71 7.41
CA LEU A 122 2.90 12.29 8.07
C LEU A 122 2.69 11.95 9.55
N ALA A 123 1.84 12.70 10.27
CA ALA A 123 1.52 12.40 11.65
C ALA A 123 0.78 11.05 11.78
N GLU A 124 -0.17 10.76 10.89
CA GLU A 124 -0.89 9.48 10.83
C GLU A 124 0.07 8.30 10.56
N VAL A 125 0.99 8.44 9.59
CA VAL A 125 2.01 7.41 9.31
C VAL A 125 2.89 7.17 10.54
N LYS A 126 3.34 8.24 11.20
CA LYS A 126 4.16 8.12 12.41
C LYS A 126 3.38 7.46 13.54
N GLN A 127 2.11 7.78 13.71
CA GLN A 127 1.28 7.14 14.71
C GLN A 127 1.16 5.64 14.42
N TRP A 128 0.83 5.26 13.18
CA TRP A 128 0.71 3.86 12.76
C TRP A 128 2.00 3.06 12.98
N LEU A 129 3.17 3.66 12.72
CA LEU A 129 4.47 3.01 12.96
C LEU A 129 4.75 2.74 14.45
N ASN A 130 4.05 3.40 15.37
CA ASN A 130 4.22 3.25 16.82
C ASN A 130 3.07 2.45 17.48
N GLU A 131 2.11 1.94 16.70
CA GLU A 131 1.02 1.06 17.16
C GLU A 131 1.51 -0.40 17.26
#